data_AF-A0A5N7WT78-F1
#
_entry.id   AF-A0A5N7WT78-F1
#
_cell.length_a   1.000
_cell.length_b   1.000
_cell.length_c   1.000
_cell.angle_alpha   90.00
_cell.angle_beta   90.00
_cell.angle_gamma   90.00
#
_symmetry.space_group_name_H-M   'P 1'
#
loop_
_entity.id
_entity.type
_entity.pdbx_description
1 polymer ?
#
loop_
_entity_poly.entity_id
_entity_poly.type
_entity_poly.pdbx_seq_one_letter_code
_entity_poly.pdbx_strand_id
1 'polypeptide(L)'
;MHWLKILTPLCAASLLTVAAPFALAQNSGDAVLLDMQKAFRSRNQAALTQLLPQAAGHPLEPWAAYWELKNRLETASPDEIQGFLNRYAGTYQEDRLRNDWLLLLGKQRDWSTFSQVYPRFRMRDDKSVTCYALLADALQGRGAPNVGPQVRDLWMAQKDADDGCTTAASQLYASKLISDADVWRRARVATEGNRQKAARDAVAIVAPEAADQVAQVFASPAKYLAGQSKARGRERKELALLALIRMAASDPDAAATQIEGGWGAQLNGEERNWAWAVAGKQAASKLSPDANSYFGKVRRNEDLNDDLLGWKARAALRAGDWKAVRRAIDAMGPERTDPTWAYWKARAMLAGRPNAEERAEARQLLEDTAGHGSFYEQLALEEIGQRIGVPPAPAPLTAQEKAAARSNPSLNRGLYAISIGLRSEGVREWNYATNLHQPGGMDDRELYAAADLACERQVWDRCINTSERTKTFADWKQRFPMPYHDTVL
;
A
#
# COMPACT_ATOMS: atom_id res chain seq x y z
N MET A 1 84.09 -4.64 48.63
CA MET A 1 84.82 -5.46 47.64
C MET A 1 84.09 -5.36 46.31
N HIS A 2 84.78 -4.83 45.27
CA HIS A 2 84.56 -4.85 43.80
C HIS A 2 83.11 -4.69 43.23
N TRP A 3 82.74 -3.59 42.54
CA TRP A 3 82.97 -3.24 41.10
C TRP A 3 82.37 -4.31 40.14
N LEU A 4 81.53 -4.09 39.12
CA LEU A 4 81.30 -3.00 38.16
C LEU A 4 79.97 -3.19 37.36
N LYS A 5 79.42 -2.05 36.94
CA LYS A 5 78.58 -1.66 35.77
C LYS A 5 78.32 -2.68 34.63
N ILE A 6 77.13 -2.60 34.00
CA ILE A 6 76.88 -2.13 32.61
C ILE A 6 75.37 -1.92 32.36
N LEU A 7 75.06 -0.76 31.76
CA LEU A 7 73.76 -0.31 31.24
C LEU A 7 73.58 -0.79 29.78
N THR A 8 72.37 -1.21 29.43
CA THR A 8 71.89 -1.21 28.02
C THR A 8 70.40 -0.88 27.99
N PRO A 9 69.95 0.20 27.33
CA PRO A 9 68.54 0.52 27.16
C PRO A 9 68.02 -0.13 25.87
N LEU A 10 66.89 -0.84 25.96
CA LEU A 10 66.15 -1.32 24.78
C LEU A 10 65.15 -0.24 24.35
N CYS A 11 65.38 0.37 23.18
CA CYS A 11 64.43 1.27 22.53
C CYS A 11 63.18 0.47 22.08
N ALA A 12 62.02 0.77 22.66
CA ALA A 12 60.73 0.32 22.16
C ALA A 12 60.22 1.35 21.11
N ALA A 13 60.23 0.97 19.84
CA ALA A 13 59.58 1.74 18.78
C ALA A 13 58.09 1.35 18.71
N SER A 14 57.22 2.24 19.20
CA SER A 14 55.77 2.11 19.08
C SER A 14 55.33 2.57 17.68
N LEU A 15 54.94 1.62 16.81
CA LEU A 15 54.26 1.92 15.55
C LEU A 15 52.80 2.25 15.84
N LEU A 16 52.49 3.54 15.91
CA LEU A 16 51.12 4.06 15.84
C LEU A 16 50.62 3.94 14.39
N THR A 17 49.85 2.91 14.10
CA THR A 17 49.06 2.81 12.88
C THR A 17 47.85 3.74 12.99
N VAL A 18 48.01 4.97 12.51
CA VAL A 18 46.89 5.87 12.24
C VAL A 18 46.11 5.29 11.06
N ALA A 19 45.00 4.61 11.35
CA ALA A 19 44.00 4.29 10.33
C ALA A 19 43.36 5.61 9.87
N ALA A 20 43.87 6.16 8.77
CA ALA A 20 43.19 7.25 8.07
C ALA A 20 41.84 6.72 7.58
N PRO A 21 40.70 7.36 7.89
CA PRO A 21 39.45 7.01 7.26
C PRO A 21 39.60 7.23 5.76
N PHE A 22 39.26 6.22 4.96
CA PHE A 22 39.04 6.38 3.53
C PHE A 22 37.89 7.37 3.33
N ALA A 23 38.19 8.67 3.32
CA ALA A 23 37.31 9.66 2.77
C ALA A 23 37.21 9.34 1.27
N LEU A 24 36.13 8.67 0.87
CA LEU A 24 35.67 8.72 -0.51
C LEU A 24 35.65 10.21 -0.87
N ALA A 25 36.48 10.63 -1.82
CA ALA A 25 36.48 11.99 -2.31
C ALA A 25 35.06 12.29 -2.79
N GLN A 26 34.27 12.97 -1.97
CA GLN A 26 32.93 13.37 -2.35
C GLN A 26 33.10 14.33 -3.52
N ASN A 27 32.62 13.92 -4.68
CA ASN A 27 32.55 14.79 -5.83
C ASN A 27 31.81 16.05 -5.39
N SER A 28 32.31 17.25 -5.69
CA SER A 28 31.68 18.49 -5.25
C SER A 28 30.21 18.57 -5.69
N GLY A 29 29.86 17.90 -6.81
CA GLY A 29 28.48 17.72 -7.24
C GLY A 29 27.60 16.90 -6.28
N ASP A 30 28.12 15.84 -5.66
CA ASP A 30 27.35 15.01 -4.72
C ASP A 30 26.95 15.81 -3.48
N ALA A 31 27.86 16.64 -2.96
CA ALA A 31 27.60 17.51 -1.82
C ALA A 31 26.46 18.50 -2.11
N VAL A 32 26.46 19.10 -3.31
CA VAL A 32 25.36 19.97 -3.77
C VAL A 32 24.02 19.24 -3.75
N LEU A 33 23.96 18.00 -4.26
CA LEU A 33 22.73 17.22 -4.27
C LEU A 33 22.24 16.87 -2.87
N LEU A 34 23.15 16.52 -1.96
CA LEU A 34 22.81 16.26 -0.56
C LEU A 34 22.29 17.52 0.14
N ASP A 35 22.88 18.68 -0.12
CA ASP A 35 22.42 19.94 0.45
C ASP A 35 21.09 20.40 -0.14
N MET A 36 20.84 20.18 -1.43
CA MET A 36 19.53 20.38 -2.04
C MET A 36 18.46 19.45 -1.44
N GLN A 37 18.79 18.19 -1.15
CA GLN A 37 17.85 17.28 -0.48
C GLN A 37 17.47 17.81 0.91
N LYS A 38 18.45 18.29 1.70
CA LYS A 38 18.20 18.91 3.00
C LYS A 38 17.34 20.16 2.86
N ALA A 39 17.67 21.03 1.91
CA ALA A 39 16.90 22.24 1.61
C ALA A 39 15.44 21.91 1.27
N PHE A 40 15.22 20.91 0.41
CA PHE A 40 13.88 20.42 0.05
C PHE A 40 13.08 19.92 1.26
N ARG A 41 13.69 19.11 2.13
CA ARG A 41 13.04 18.62 3.36
C ARG A 41 12.65 19.76 4.30
N SER A 42 13.44 20.83 4.34
CA SER A 42 13.18 22.05 5.12
C SER A 42 12.29 23.08 4.40
N ARG A 43 11.85 22.80 3.16
CA ARG A 43 11.12 23.73 2.28
C ARG A 43 11.84 25.06 2.02
N ASN A 44 13.18 25.06 2.07
CA ASN A 44 13.99 26.25 1.85
C ASN A 44 14.12 26.55 0.36
N GLN A 45 13.16 27.31 -0.18
CA GLN A 45 13.12 27.68 -1.59
C GLN A 45 14.37 28.43 -2.05
N ALA A 46 14.81 29.42 -1.27
CA ALA A 46 15.96 30.26 -1.63
C ALA A 46 17.24 29.41 -1.80
N ALA A 47 17.48 28.47 -0.88
CA ALA A 47 18.61 27.56 -0.98
C ALA A 47 18.52 26.63 -2.20
N LEU A 48 17.33 26.10 -2.51
CA LEU A 48 17.13 25.27 -3.69
C LEU A 48 17.44 26.04 -4.99
N THR A 49 16.91 27.26 -5.12
CA THR A 49 17.14 28.10 -6.30
C THR A 49 18.62 28.49 -6.43
N GLN A 50 19.33 28.77 -5.33
CA GLN A 50 20.76 29.09 -5.33
C GLN A 50 21.64 27.90 -5.72
N LEU A 51 21.28 26.69 -5.26
CA LEU A 51 22.07 25.48 -5.47
C LEU A 51 21.81 24.82 -6.84
N LEU A 52 20.61 24.97 -7.41
CA LEU A 52 20.22 24.29 -8.65
C LEU A 52 21.23 24.45 -9.82
N PRO A 53 21.78 25.65 -10.11
CA PRO A 53 22.76 25.79 -11.19
C PRO A 53 24.04 24.97 -10.99
N GLN A 54 24.41 24.68 -9.75
CA GLN A 54 25.60 23.89 -9.40
C GLN A 54 25.38 22.38 -9.60
N ALA A 55 24.13 21.94 -9.75
CA ALA A 55 23.77 20.55 -10.05
C ALA A 55 23.81 20.24 -11.56
N ALA A 56 24.10 21.23 -12.43
CA ALA A 56 24.10 21.05 -13.88
C ALA A 56 25.14 19.99 -14.33
N GLY A 57 24.70 19.07 -15.18
CA GLY A 57 25.52 17.95 -15.68
C GLY A 57 25.68 16.80 -14.68
N HIS A 58 25.14 16.92 -13.46
CA HIS A 58 25.18 15.84 -12.48
C HIS A 58 24.23 14.69 -12.88
N PRO A 59 24.57 13.40 -12.65
CA PRO A 59 23.68 12.28 -12.96
C PRO A 59 22.29 12.37 -12.30
N LEU A 60 22.21 13.06 -11.15
CA LEU A 60 20.97 13.31 -10.40
C LEU A 60 20.42 14.73 -10.57
N GLU A 61 20.86 15.49 -11.58
CA GLU A 61 20.27 16.79 -11.92
C GLU A 61 18.72 16.76 -12.03
N PRO A 62 18.06 15.71 -12.57
CA PRO A 62 16.60 15.64 -12.55
C PRO A 62 16.00 15.73 -11.14
N TRP A 63 16.66 15.16 -10.12
CA TRP A 63 16.22 15.29 -8.72
C TRP A 63 16.38 16.72 -8.20
N ALA A 64 17.52 17.36 -8.47
CA ALA A 64 17.75 18.75 -8.11
C ALA A 64 16.66 19.67 -8.67
N ALA A 65 16.37 19.53 -9.96
CA ALA A 65 15.35 20.32 -10.64
C ALA A 65 13.93 20.00 -10.12
N TYR A 66 13.64 18.72 -9.84
CA TYR A 66 12.35 18.33 -9.26
C TYR A 66 12.11 18.96 -7.90
N TRP A 67 13.11 18.92 -7.01
CA TRP A 67 12.99 19.48 -5.67
C TRP A 67 12.74 20.99 -5.69
N GLU A 68 13.46 21.72 -6.53
CA GLU A 68 13.28 23.17 -6.70
C GLU A 68 11.87 23.48 -7.19
N LEU A 69 11.45 22.88 -8.31
CA LEU A 69 10.18 23.19 -8.93
C LEU A 69 8.99 22.70 -8.09
N LYS A 70 9.10 21.53 -7.46
CA LYS A 70 8.06 21.00 -6.58
C LYS A 70 7.81 21.93 -5.38
N ASN A 71 8.84 22.57 -4.84
CA ASN A 71 8.72 23.43 -3.68
C ASN A 71 7.88 24.70 -3.95
N ARG A 72 7.80 25.13 -5.22
CA ARG A 72 7.08 26.33 -5.66
C ARG A 72 6.00 26.05 -6.71
N LEU A 73 5.59 24.79 -6.86
CA LEU A 73 4.70 24.33 -7.94
C LEU A 73 3.39 25.12 -8.03
N GLU A 74 2.83 25.53 -6.89
CA GLU A 74 1.57 26.31 -6.85
C GLU A 74 1.69 27.70 -7.48
N THR A 75 2.91 28.23 -7.57
CA THR A 75 3.22 29.56 -8.13
C THR A 75 4.00 29.50 -9.45
N ALA A 76 4.43 28.31 -9.87
CA ALA A 76 5.16 28.12 -11.11
C ALA A 76 4.25 28.36 -12.33
N SER A 77 4.79 28.98 -13.38
CA SER A 77 4.02 29.17 -14.61
C SER A 77 3.84 27.86 -15.38
N PRO A 78 2.80 27.73 -16.21
CA PRO A 78 2.65 26.58 -17.10
C PRO A 78 3.88 26.33 -17.98
N ASP A 79 4.56 27.39 -18.43
CA ASP A 79 5.77 27.28 -19.26
C ASP A 79 6.96 26.69 -18.49
N GLU A 80 7.13 27.05 -17.22
CA GLU A 80 8.19 26.46 -16.38
C GLU A 80 7.95 24.96 -16.17
N ILE A 81 6.70 24.58 -15.90
CA ILE A 81 6.31 23.18 -15.74
C ILE A 81 6.52 22.42 -17.05
N GLN A 82 6.05 22.95 -18.17
CA GLN A 82 6.22 22.32 -19.48
C GLN A 82 7.69 22.22 -19.88
N GLY A 83 8.50 23.23 -19.57
CA GLY A 83 9.94 23.22 -19.77
C GLY A 83 10.63 22.09 -18.99
N PHE A 84 10.26 21.90 -17.71
CA PHE A 84 10.74 20.78 -16.92
C PHE A 84 10.33 19.43 -17.51
N LEU A 85 9.05 19.26 -17.86
CA LEU A 85 8.53 18.01 -18.41
C LEU A 85 9.21 17.64 -19.73
N ASN A 86 9.54 18.62 -20.56
CA ASN A 86 10.25 18.41 -21.82
C ASN A 86 11.73 18.07 -21.59
N ARG A 87 12.41 18.78 -20.69
CA ARG A 87 13.85 18.58 -20.42
C ARG A 87 14.15 17.20 -19.84
N TYR A 88 13.28 16.71 -18.95
CA TYR A 88 13.50 15.45 -18.23
C TYR A 88 12.57 14.31 -18.69
N ALA A 89 12.05 14.40 -19.91
CA ALA A 89 11.15 13.40 -20.48
C ALA A 89 11.68 11.97 -20.29
N GLY A 90 10.82 11.07 -19.82
CA GLY A 90 11.17 9.66 -19.59
C GLY A 90 11.78 9.36 -18.22
N THR A 91 12.10 10.37 -17.42
CA THR A 91 12.62 10.17 -16.05
C THR A 91 11.51 9.95 -15.03
N TYR A 92 11.87 9.42 -13.85
CA TYR A 92 10.95 9.34 -12.70
C TYR A 92 10.45 10.73 -12.30
N GLN A 93 11.34 11.73 -12.30
CA GLN A 93 11.09 13.06 -11.81
C GLN A 93 10.10 13.82 -12.68
N GLU A 94 10.20 13.66 -14.00
CA GLU A 94 9.22 14.18 -14.94
C GLU A 94 7.82 13.67 -14.64
N ASP A 95 7.66 12.35 -14.55
CA ASP A 95 6.34 11.76 -14.34
C ASP A 95 5.82 11.98 -12.91
N ARG A 96 6.73 12.09 -11.93
CA ARG A 96 6.40 12.47 -10.56
C ARG A 96 5.90 13.90 -10.45
N LEU A 97 6.53 14.85 -11.15
CA LEU A 97 6.05 16.23 -11.22
C LEU A 97 4.72 16.30 -11.97
N ARG A 98 4.55 15.52 -13.03
CA ARG A 98 3.28 15.41 -13.74
C ARG A 98 2.16 14.96 -12.79
N ASN A 99 2.39 13.95 -11.95
CA ASN A 99 1.44 13.58 -10.89
C ASN A 99 1.11 14.75 -9.96
N ASP A 100 2.12 15.46 -9.47
CA ASP A 100 1.95 16.62 -8.59
C ASP A 100 1.13 17.74 -9.26
N TRP A 101 1.34 17.99 -10.55
CA TRP A 101 0.61 18.98 -11.32
C TRP A 101 -0.83 18.55 -11.58
N LEU A 102 -1.07 17.27 -11.91
CA LEU A 102 -2.41 16.72 -12.07
C LEU A 102 -3.24 16.84 -10.79
N LEU A 103 -2.65 16.61 -9.63
CA LEU A 103 -3.31 16.84 -8.34
C LEU A 103 -3.69 18.32 -8.14
N LEU A 104 -2.83 19.25 -8.56
CA LEU A 104 -3.12 20.69 -8.48
C LEU A 104 -4.25 21.09 -9.44
N LEU A 105 -4.18 20.64 -10.69
CA LEU A 105 -5.21 20.90 -11.71
C LEU A 105 -6.57 20.34 -11.29
N GLY A 106 -6.60 19.13 -10.70
CA GLY A 106 -7.81 18.52 -10.17
C GLY A 106 -8.44 19.35 -9.04
N LYS A 107 -7.63 19.83 -8.09
CA LYS A 107 -8.10 20.74 -7.02
C LYS A 107 -8.64 22.06 -7.56
N GLN A 108 -7.99 22.61 -8.57
CA GLN A 108 -8.40 23.85 -9.25
C GLN A 108 -9.58 23.65 -10.20
N ARG A 109 -9.97 22.39 -10.47
CA ARG A 109 -11.02 22.00 -11.42
C ARG A 109 -10.72 22.42 -12.86
N ASP A 110 -9.45 22.56 -13.21
CA ASP A 110 -9.03 22.81 -14.59
C ASP A 110 -9.03 21.48 -15.38
N TRP A 111 -10.23 21.00 -15.70
CA TRP A 111 -10.43 19.75 -16.41
C TRP A 111 -9.92 19.79 -17.85
N SER A 112 -9.82 20.98 -18.45
CA SER A 112 -9.29 21.13 -19.82
C SER A 112 -7.80 20.80 -19.86
N THR A 113 -7.01 21.47 -19.02
CA THR A 113 -5.57 21.20 -18.91
C THR A 113 -5.32 19.81 -18.35
N PHE A 114 -6.09 19.37 -17.34
CA PHE A 114 -5.96 18.03 -16.77
C PHE A 114 -6.05 16.94 -17.85
N SER A 115 -7.08 16.99 -18.71
CA SER A 115 -7.29 16.00 -19.77
C SER A 115 -6.20 16.02 -20.85
N GLN A 116 -5.46 17.12 -21.01
CA GLN A 116 -4.31 17.20 -21.92
C GLN A 116 -3.03 16.62 -21.28
N VAL A 117 -2.85 16.81 -19.98
CA VAL A 117 -1.65 16.38 -19.24
C VAL A 117 -1.70 14.91 -18.86
N TYR A 118 -2.88 14.41 -18.48
CA TYR A 118 -3.10 13.06 -17.94
C TYR A 118 -2.69 11.91 -18.87
N PRO A 119 -2.95 11.94 -20.20
CA PRO A 119 -2.60 10.83 -21.09
C PRO A 119 -1.11 10.46 -21.10
N ARG A 120 -0.24 11.41 -20.77
CA ARG A 120 1.22 11.22 -20.71
C ARG A 120 1.73 10.80 -19.32
N PHE A 121 0.86 10.69 -18.32
CA PHE A 121 1.19 10.17 -16.99
C PHE A 121 1.34 8.65 -17.06
N ARG A 122 2.58 8.19 -16.93
CA ARG A 122 2.97 6.79 -17.13
C ARG A 122 2.74 5.94 -15.88
N MET A 123 3.11 6.45 -14.71
CA MET A 123 3.05 5.69 -13.45
C MET A 123 1.63 5.25 -13.10
N ARG A 124 0.63 6.13 -13.29
CA ARG A 124 -0.78 5.86 -12.99
C ARG A 124 -1.00 5.21 -11.60
N ASP A 125 -0.14 5.56 -10.65
CA ASP A 125 -0.05 4.94 -9.33
C ASP A 125 -0.76 5.77 -8.23
N ASP A 126 -1.24 6.96 -8.60
CA ASP A 126 -1.98 7.85 -7.71
C ASP A 126 -3.50 7.73 -7.94
N LYS A 127 -4.18 7.10 -6.96
CA LYS A 127 -5.64 6.90 -7.00
C LYS A 127 -6.42 8.22 -7.08
N SER A 128 -5.94 9.29 -6.44
CA SER A 128 -6.62 10.58 -6.49
C SER A 128 -6.58 11.17 -7.90
N VAL A 129 -5.44 11.03 -8.59
CA VAL A 129 -5.33 11.41 -10.02
C VAL A 129 -6.23 10.53 -10.89
N THR A 130 -6.30 9.22 -10.65
CA THR A 130 -7.24 8.35 -11.37
C THR A 130 -8.70 8.77 -11.17
N CYS A 131 -9.09 9.10 -9.94
CA CYS A 131 -10.44 9.60 -9.65
C CYS A 131 -10.75 10.93 -10.34
N TYR A 132 -9.80 11.87 -10.37
CA TYR A 132 -9.96 13.11 -11.14
C TYR A 132 -10.08 12.84 -12.64
N ALA A 133 -9.31 11.90 -13.20
CA ALA A 133 -9.41 11.55 -14.61
C ALA A 133 -10.79 10.99 -14.96
N LEU A 134 -11.30 10.05 -14.15
CA LEU A 134 -12.65 9.50 -14.29
C LEU A 134 -13.72 10.59 -14.21
N LEU A 135 -13.57 11.53 -13.27
CA LEU A 135 -14.47 12.68 -13.14
C LEU A 135 -14.39 13.61 -14.37
N ALA A 136 -13.19 13.96 -14.82
CA ALA A 136 -12.98 14.85 -15.96
C ALA A 136 -13.60 14.26 -17.24
N ASP A 137 -13.42 12.96 -17.48
CA ASP A 137 -14.06 12.27 -18.60
C ASP A 137 -15.59 12.27 -18.47
N ALA A 138 -16.14 12.01 -17.28
CA ALA A 138 -17.58 12.06 -17.04
C ALA A 138 -18.18 13.46 -17.31
N LEU A 139 -17.53 14.52 -16.81
CA LEU A 139 -17.97 15.91 -17.02
C LEU A 139 -17.90 16.36 -18.48
N GLN A 140 -17.01 15.76 -19.28
CA GLN A 140 -16.84 16.05 -20.69
C GLN A 140 -17.68 15.13 -21.60
N GLY A 141 -18.57 14.31 -21.03
CA GLY A 141 -19.42 13.39 -21.80
C GLY A 141 -18.66 12.19 -22.40
N ARG A 142 -17.43 11.94 -21.94
CA ARG A 142 -16.56 10.82 -22.35
C ARG A 142 -16.51 9.69 -21.32
N GLY A 143 -17.29 9.81 -20.24
CA GLY A 143 -17.29 8.86 -19.12
C GLY A 143 -17.80 7.47 -19.52
N ALA A 144 -17.15 6.43 -19.00
CA ALA A 144 -17.62 5.06 -19.15
C ALA A 144 -18.95 4.84 -18.41
N PRO A 145 -19.85 3.93 -18.88
CA PRO A 145 -21.12 3.65 -18.22
C PRO A 145 -20.99 3.24 -16.74
N ASN A 146 -19.85 2.64 -16.36
CA ASN A 146 -19.56 2.18 -15.01
C ASN A 146 -18.64 3.14 -14.21
N VAL A 147 -18.58 4.43 -14.56
CA VAL A 147 -17.72 5.41 -13.87
C VAL A 147 -18.03 5.52 -12.37
N GLY A 148 -19.31 5.45 -11.99
CA GLY A 148 -19.75 5.45 -10.59
C GLY A 148 -19.14 4.32 -9.77
N PRO A 149 -19.36 3.04 -10.16
CA PRO A 149 -18.70 1.88 -9.55
C PRO A 149 -17.17 1.98 -9.51
N GLN A 150 -16.52 2.45 -10.58
CA GLN A 150 -15.06 2.60 -10.60
C GLN A 150 -14.55 3.59 -9.54
N VAL A 151 -15.15 4.78 -9.47
CA VAL A 151 -14.78 5.78 -8.46
C VAL A 151 -15.10 5.29 -7.05
N ARG A 152 -16.26 4.64 -6.86
CA ARG A 152 -16.63 4.04 -5.57
C ARG A 152 -15.56 3.05 -5.10
N ASP A 153 -15.13 2.13 -5.95
CA ASP A 153 -14.17 1.10 -5.57
C ASP A 153 -12.80 1.71 -5.24
N LEU A 154 -12.35 2.70 -6.02
CA LEU A 154 -11.13 3.46 -5.73
C LEU A 154 -11.22 4.22 -4.39
N TRP A 155 -12.35 4.87 -4.13
CA TRP A 155 -12.59 5.65 -2.91
C TRP A 155 -12.68 4.77 -1.66
N MET A 156 -13.30 3.59 -1.77
CA MET A 156 -13.34 2.58 -0.70
C MET A 156 -11.97 2.01 -0.38
N ALA A 157 -11.12 1.85 -1.40
CA ALA A 157 -9.76 1.34 -1.26
C ALA A 157 -8.76 2.38 -0.68
N GLN A 158 -9.22 3.60 -0.37
CA GLN A 158 -8.40 4.62 0.28
C GLN A 158 -8.61 4.62 1.78
N LYS A 159 -7.49 4.49 2.50
CA LYS A 159 -7.48 4.53 3.96
C LYS A 159 -7.80 5.93 4.45
N ASP A 160 -7.01 6.92 4.04
CA ASP A 160 -7.12 8.30 4.49
C ASP A 160 -8.06 9.13 3.60
N ALA A 161 -8.45 10.30 4.11
CA ALA A 161 -9.22 11.26 3.33
C ALA A 161 -8.31 11.92 2.29
N ASP A 162 -8.71 11.88 1.03
CA ASP A 162 -8.09 12.60 -0.07
C ASP A 162 -9.11 13.51 -0.77
N ASP A 163 -8.61 14.49 -1.52
CA ASP A 163 -9.48 15.41 -2.25
C ASP A 163 -10.03 14.78 -3.56
N GLY A 164 -9.21 14.01 -4.27
CA GLY A 164 -9.52 13.55 -5.63
C GLY A 164 -10.71 12.60 -5.69
N CYS A 165 -10.66 11.49 -4.95
CA CYS A 165 -11.76 10.54 -4.93
C CYS A 165 -12.97 11.05 -4.16
N THR A 166 -12.78 11.85 -3.11
CA THR A 166 -13.92 12.49 -2.41
C THR A 166 -14.66 13.47 -3.32
N THR A 167 -13.94 14.30 -4.09
CA THR A 167 -14.55 15.21 -5.07
C THR A 167 -15.25 14.44 -6.18
N ALA A 168 -14.60 13.43 -6.76
CA ALA A 168 -15.21 12.57 -7.76
C ALA A 168 -16.48 11.88 -7.24
N ALA A 169 -16.42 11.33 -6.02
CA ALA A 169 -17.56 10.68 -5.39
C ALA A 169 -18.72 11.66 -5.15
N SER A 170 -18.42 12.86 -4.66
CA SER A 170 -19.41 13.93 -4.44
C SER A 170 -20.13 14.34 -5.75
N GLN A 171 -19.37 14.55 -6.83
CA GLN A 171 -19.95 14.93 -8.13
C GLN A 171 -20.77 13.81 -8.77
N LEU A 172 -20.30 12.56 -8.67
CA LEU A 172 -21.02 11.40 -9.19
C LEU A 172 -22.25 11.05 -8.33
N TYR A 173 -22.20 11.33 -7.03
CA TYR A 173 -23.37 11.26 -6.15
C TYR A 173 -24.45 12.27 -6.57
N ALA A 174 -24.08 13.53 -6.82
CA ALA A 174 -25.01 14.55 -7.33
C ALA A 174 -25.65 14.14 -8.67
N SER A 175 -24.90 13.40 -9.50
CA SER A 175 -25.37 12.83 -10.76
C SER A 175 -26.11 11.48 -10.63
N LYS A 176 -26.35 10.99 -9.40
CA LYS A 176 -26.99 9.69 -9.09
C LYS A 176 -26.26 8.45 -9.63
N LEU A 177 -24.97 8.58 -9.94
CA LEU A 177 -24.09 7.48 -10.36
C LEU A 177 -23.44 6.76 -9.17
N ILE A 178 -23.48 7.39 -7.99
CA ILE A 178 -23.13 6.80 -6.70
C ILE A 178 -24.34 6.93 -5.78
N SER A 179 -24.69 5.86 -5.05
CA SER A 179 -25.88 5.82 -4.21
C SER A 179 -25.60 6.31 -2.77
N ASP A 180 -26.66 6.67 -2.04
CA ASP A 180 -26.57 6.95 -0.59
C ASP A 180 -25.89 5.80 0.16
N ALA A 181 -26.20 4.55 -0.22
CA ALA A 181 -25.67 3.35 0.43
C ALA A 181 -24.14 3.23 0.25
N ASP A 182 -23.63 3.60 -0.92
CA ASP A 182 -22.18 3.63 -1.18
C ASP A 182 -21.49 4.69 -0.29
N VAL A 183 -22.07 5.88 -0.18
CA VAL A 183 -21.52 6.98 0.63
C VAL A 183 -21.53 6.63 2.12
N TRP A 184 -22.63 6.07 2.64
CA TRP A 184 -22.70 5.62 4.03
C TRP A 184 -21.75 4.45 4.31
N ARG A 185 -21.59 3.51 3.38
CA ARG A 185 -20.60 2.44 3.49
C ARG A 185 -19.18 2.99 3.57
N ARG A 186 -18.84 4.04 2.82
CA ARG A 186 -17.53 4.71 2.93
C ARG A 186 -17.32 5.28 4.33
N ALA A 187 -18.35 5.91 4.91
CA ALA A 187 -18.29 6.44 6.26
C ALA A 187 -18.06 5.34 7.31
N ARG A 188 -18.69 4.16 7.15
CA ARG A 188 -18.49 2.98 8.01
C ARG A 188 -17.06 2.46 7.94
N VAL A 189 -16.55 2.21 6.73
CA VAL A 189 -15.15 1.76 6.49
C VAL A 189 -14.14 2.75 7.07
N ALA A 190 -14.36 4.06 6.88
CA ALA A 190 -13.51 5.08 7.47
C ALA A 190 -13.57 5.06 9.01
N THR A 191 -14.75 4.83 9.59
CA THR A 191 -14.92 4.76 11.05
C THR A 191 -14.23 3.53 11.65
N GLU A 192 -14.32 2.38 11.01
CA GLU A 192 -13.57 1.18 11.40
C GLU A 192 -12.06 1.40 11.36
N GLY A 193 -11.57 2.11 10.34
CA GLY A 193 -10.17 2.48 10.22
C GLY A 193 -9.70 3.61 11.16
N ASN A 194 -10.57 4.10 12.04
CA ASN A 194 -10.35 5.27 12.90
C ASN A 194 -9.92 6.53 12.10
N ARG A 195 -10.56 6.77 10.96
CA ARG A 195 -10.29 7.88 10.04
C ARG A 195 -11.41 8.91 10.08
N GLN A 196 -11.46 9.69 11.16
CA GLN A 196 -12.53 10.67 11.43
C GLN A 196 -12.77 11.63 10.26
N LYS A 197 -11.70 12.16 9.65
CA LYS A 197 -11.83 13.09 8.53
C LYS A 197 -12.53 12.41 7.33
N ALA A 198 -12.10 11.21 6.94
CA ALA A 198 -12.70 10.49 5.82
C ALA A 198 -14.18 10.11 6.10
N ALA A 199 -14.50 9.75 7.34
CA ALA A 199 -15.88 9.50 7.74
C ALA A 199 -16.74 10.78 7.63
N ARG A 200 -16.23 11.91 8.14
CA ARG A 200 -16.89 13.21 8.05
C ARG A 200 -17.10 13.64 6.60
N ASP A 201 -16.08 13.51 5.76
CA ASP A 201 -16.14 13.93 4.36
C ASP A 201 -17.18 13.11 3.58
N ALA A 202 -17.30 11.80 3.85
CA ALA A 202 -18.38 10.98 3.31
C ALA A 202 -19.76 11.39 3.83
N VAL A 203 -19.93 11.61 5.14
CA VAL A 203 -21.20 12.09 5.70
C VAL A 203 -21.59 13.46 5.12
N ALA A 204 -20.64 14.34 4.88
CA ALA A 204 -20.89 15.66 4.30
C ALA A 204 -21.48 15.60 2.88
N ILE A 205 -21.24 14.51 2.14
CA ILE A 205 -21.79 14.31 0.78
C ILE A 205 -23.29 13.95 0.85
N VAL A 206 -23.69 13.06 1.75
CA VAL A 206 -25.06 12.50 1.82
C VAL A 206 -25.94 13.19 2.87
N ALA A 207 -25.35 13.77 3.91
CA ALA A 207 -26.04 14.38 5.04
C ALA A 207 -25.20 15.55 5.63
N PRO A 208 -25.08 16.67 4.90
CA PRO A 208 -24.21 17.79 5.27
C PRO A 208 -24.49 18.36 6.67
N GLU A 209 -25.76 18.50 7.04
CA GLU A 209 -26.20 18.99 8.37
C GLU A 209 -25.80 18.06 9.52
N ALA A 210 -25.48 16.80 9.21
CA ALA A 210 -25.10 15.79 10.18
C ALA A 210 -23.57 15.59 10.26
N ALA A 211 -22.79 16.17 9.34
CA ALA A 211 -21.35 15.93 9.21
C ALA A 211 -20.56 16.31 10.47
N ASP A 212 -20.90 17.42 11.12
CA ASP A 212 -20.19 17.87 12.31
C ASP A 212 -20.47 16.99 13.55
N GLN A 213 -21.53 16.18 13.53
CA GLN A 213 -21.80 15.19 14.58
C GLN A 213 -20.79 14.04 14.56
N VAL A 214 -20.09 13.80 13.44
CA VAL A 214 -19.07 12.75 13.34
C VAL A 214 -17.94 12.96 14.36
N ALA A 215 -17.58 14.22 14.66
CA ALA A 215 -16.60 14.49 15.71
C ALA A 215 -17.05 13.99 17.09
N GLN A 216 -18.34 14.17 17.43
CA GLN A 216 -18.91 13.67 18.68
C GLN A 216 -19.02 12.14 18.70
N VAL A 217 -19.38 11.52 17.56
CA VAL A 217 -19.40 10.06 17.39
C VAL A 217 -18.03 9.46 17.70
N PHE A 218 -16.95 10.08 17.23
CA PHE A 218 -15.57 9.62 17.48
C PHE A 218 -15.09 9.88 18.89
N ALA A 219 -15.43 11.04 19.46
CA ALA A 219 -14.97 11.46 20.78
C ALA A 219 -15.72 10.77 21.93
N SER A 220 -17.01 10.47 21.77
CA SER A 220 -17.86 9.93 22.83
C SER A 220 -19.04 9.11 22.29
N PRO A 221 -18.77 7.93 21.69
CA PRO A 221 -19.81 7.11 21.06
C PRO A 221 -20.92 6.69 22.04
N ALA A 222 -20.59 6.38 23.30
CA ALA A 222 -21.57 6.03 24.33
C ALA A 222 -22.55 7.18 24.62
N LYS A 223 -22.05 8.41 24.76
CA LYS A 223 -22.89 9.60 24.99
C LYS A 223 -23.78 9.89 23.77
N TYR A 224 -23.25 9.66 22.57
CA TYR A 224 -24.03 9.82 21.35
C TYR A 224 -25.22 8.85 21.30
N LEU A 225 -24.98 7.56 21.58
CA LEU A 225 -26.01 6.51 21.62
C LEU A 225 -27.04 6.73 22.72
N ALA A 226 -26.66 7.38 23.84
CA ALA A 226 -27.56 7.74 24.94
C ALA A 226 -28.52 8.91 24.65
N GLY A 227 -28.53 9.44 23.42
CA GLY A 227 -29.57 10.40 22.98
C GLY A 227 -29.09 11.84 22.76
N GLN A 228 -27.78 12.09 22.66
CA GLN A 228 -27.26 13.42 22.31
C GLN A 228 -27.30 13.74 20.80
N SER A 229 -27.89 12.88 19.97
CA SER A 229 -28.00 13.08 18.52
C SER A 229 -28.96 14.22 18.18
N LYS A 230 -28.47 15.17 17.37
CA LYS A 230 -29.32 16.20 16.73
C LYS A 230 -29.93 15.72 15.40
N ALA A 231 -29.36 14.66 14.81
CA ALA A 231 -29.88 14.03 13.59
C ALA A 231 -31.23 13.34 13.82
N ARG A 232 -32.05 13.23 12.77
CA ARG A 232 -33.37 12.59 12.78
C ARG A 232 -33.47 11.50 11.71
N GLY A 233 -34.52 10.69 11.77
CA GLY A 233 -34.83 9.71 10.72
C GLY A 233 -33.68 8.74 10.42
N ARG A 234 -33.35 8.59 9.12
CA ARG A 234 -32.31 7.69 8.63
C ARG A 234 -30.89 8.10 9.05
N GLU A 235 -30.58 9.39 9.02
CA GLU A 235 -29.26 9.92 9.37
C GLU A 235 -28.90 9.59 10.82
N ARG A 236 -29.87 9.67 11.74
CA ARG A 236 -29.68 9.27 13.14
C ARG A 236 -29.27 7.79 13.25
N LYS A 237 -29.88 6.91 12.45
CA LYS A 237 -29.59 5.47 12.47
C LYS A 237 -28.20 5.19 11.93
N GLU A 238 -27.83 5.85 10.83
CA GLU A 238 -26.51 5.71 10.21
C GLU A 238 -25.40 6.25 11.14
N LEU A 239 -25.59 7.42 11.76
CA LEU A 239 -24.63 7.95 12.74
C LEU A 239 -24.57 7.09 14.01
N ALA A 240 -25.68 6.51 14.45
CA ALA A 240 -25.68 5.55 15.54
C ALA A 240 -24.89 4.28 15.18
N LEU A 241 -24.99 3.80 13.94
CA LEU A 241 -24.14 2.71 13.45
C LEU A 241 -22.66 3.10 13.49
N LEU A 242 -22.29 4.31 13.04
CA LEU A 242 -20.90 4.80 13.18
C LEU A 242 -20.46 4.82 14.65
N ALA A 243 -21.34 5.22 15.57
CA ALA A 243 -21.05 5.21 17.01
C ALA A 243 -20.89 3.78 17.57
N LEU A 244 -21.69 2.82 17.12
CA LEU A 244 -21.54 1.40 17.48
C LEU A 244 -20.21 0.84 16.97
N ILE A 245 -19.84 1.13 15.73
CA ILE A 245 -18.55 0.75 15.13
C ILE A 245 -17.40 1.34 15.95
N ARG A 246 -17.47 2.64 16.27
CA ARG A 246 -16.46 3.33 17.06
C ARG A 246 -16.35 2.78 18.49
N MET A 247 -17.49 2.46 19.10
CA MET A 247 -17.55 1.83 20.42
C MET A 247 -16.91 0.45 20.40
N ALA A 248 -17.21 -0.38 19.40
CA ALA A 248 -16.66 -1.72 19.28
C ALA A 248 -15.12 -1.73 19.20
N ALA A 249 -14.52 -0.72 18.58
CA ALA A 249 -13.06 -0.57 18.53
C ALA A 249 -12.42 -0.44 19.92
N SER A 250 -13.10 0.21 20.87
CA SER A 250 -12.63 0.34 22.25
C SER A 250 -13.15 -0.76 23.18
N ASP A 251 -14.40 -1.18 22.99
CA ASP A 251 -15.13 -2.10 23.86
C ASP A 251 -16.20 -2.85 23.04
N PRO A 252 -15.86 -4.04 22.51
CA PRO A 252 -16.80 -4.83 21.70
C PRO A 252 -18.00 -5.33 22.51
N ASP A 253 -17.86 -5.54 23.82
CA ASP A 253 -18.92 -6.08 24.67
C ASP A 253 -19.95 -4.98 25.01
N ALA A 254 -19.47 -3.76 25.26
CA ALA A 254 -20.35 -2.60 25.39
C ALA A 254 -21.10 -2.32 24.07
N ALA A 255 -20.42 -2.44 22.92
CA ALA A 255 -21.08 -2.29 21.62
C ALA A 255 -22.15 -3.36 21.41
N ALA A 256 -21.84 -4.63 21.70
CA ALA A 256 -22.79 -5.74 21.66
C ALA A 256 -24.02 -5.47 22.54
N THR A 257 -23.80 -4.97 23.77
CA THR A 257 -24.88 -4.58 24.69
C THR A 257 -25.76 -3.48 24.09
N GLN A 258 -25.19 -2.48 23.43
CA GLN A 258 -25.96 -1.41 22.77
C GLN A 258 -26.75 -1.94 21.56
N ILE A 259 -26.18 -2.86 20.77
CA ILE A 259 -26.86 -3.49 19.64
C ILE A 259 -28.08 -4.28 20.14
N GLU A 260 -27.93 -5.05 21.21
CA GLU A 260 -29.01 -5.83 21.82
C GLU A 260 -30.03 -4.96 22.56
N GLY A 261 -29.56 -3.89 23.19
CA GLY A 261 -30.35 -2.92 23.96
C GLY A 261 -31.28 -2.02 23.13
N GLY A 262 -31.51 -2.35 21.86
CA GLY A 262 -32.53 -1.73 21.01
C GLY A 262 -32.00 -1.09 19.73
N TRP A 263 -30.71 -0.73 19.65
CA TRP A 263 -30.17 -0.13 18.42
C TRP A 263 -30.20 -1.11 17.25
N GLY A 264 -29.91 -2.40 17.47
CA GLY A 264 -29.94 -3.43 16.43
C GLY A 264 -31.33 -3.64 15.80
N ALA A 265 -32.41 -3.33 16.53
CA ALA A 265 -33.78 -3.39 16.01
C ALA A 265 -34.14 -2.16 15.16
N GLN A 266 -33.44 -1.03 15.34
CA GLN A 266 -33.65 0.19 14.56
C GLN A 266 -32.89 0.17 13.23
N LEU A 267 -31.78 -0.58 13.18
CA LEU A 267 -30.95 -0.80 12.00
C LEU A 267 -31.63 -1.74 10.99
N ASN A 268 -31.34 -1.53 9.71
CA ASN A 268 -31.72 -2.46 8.66
C ASN A 268 -30.90 -3.77 8.73
N GLY A 269 -31.22 -4.74 7.87
CA GLY A 269 -30.57 -6.06 7.90
C GLY A 269 -29.05 -6.00 7.68
N GLU A 270 -28.60 -5.24 6.69
CA GLU A 270 -27.20 -5.09 6.32
C GLU A 270 -26.43 -4.29 7.38
N GLU A 271 -26.99 -3.18 7.86
CA GLU A 271 -26.44 -2.36 8.94
C GLU A 271 -26.22 -3.17 10.23
N ARG A 272 -27.19 -4.00 10.61
CA ARG A 272 -27.09 -4.86 11.78
C ARG A 272 -26.03 -5.95 11.60
N ASN A 273 -25.94 -6.54 10.41
CA ASN A 273 -24.90 -7.52 10.08
C ASN A 273 -23.51 -6.88 10.19
N TRP A 274 -23.35 -5.66 9.68
CA TRP A 274 -22.12 -4.89 9.79
C TRP A 274 -21.74 -4.60 11.24
N ALA A 275 -22.68 -4.11 12.07
CA ALA A 275 -22.44 -3.82 13.47
C ALA A 275 -21.91 -5.05 14.25
N TRP A 276 -22.56 -6.21 14.04
CA TRP A 276 -22.12 -7.48 14.65
C TRP A 276 -20.77 -7.96 14.12
N ALA A 277 -20.51 -7.81 12.82
CA ALA A 277 -19.24 -8.19 12.24
C ALA A 277 -18.08 -7.34 12.78
N VAL A 278 -18.27 -6.04 12.95
CA VAL A 278 -17.26 -5.16 13.56
C VAL A 278 -17.04 -5.52 15.02
N ALA A 279 -18.10 -5.75 15.81
CA ALA A 279 -17.97 -6.22 17.19
C ALA A 279 -17.19 -7.55 17.25
N GLY A 280 -17.51 -8.51 16.38
CA GLY A 280 -16.80 -9.78 16.25
C GLY A 280 -15.33 -9.62 15.88
N LYS A 281 -15.01 -8.74 14.90
CA LYS A 281 -13.63 -8.43 14.49
C LYS A 281 -12.81 -7.85 15.64
N GLN A 282 -13.37 -6.90 16.38
CA GLN A 282 -12.68 -6.26 17.50
C GLN A 282 -12.52 -7.23 18.68
N ALA A 283 -13.54 -8.05 18.98
CA ALA A 283 -13.44 -9.14 19.93
C ALA A 283 -12.35 -10.16 19.54
N ALA A 284 -12.28 -10.55 18.26
CA ALA A 284 -11.27 -11.47 17.74
C ALA A 284 -9.85 -10.89 17.89
N SER A 285 -9.68 -9.61 17.55
CA SER A 285 -8.40 -8.89 17.68
C SER A 285 -7.92 -8.82 19.13
N LYS A 286 -8.85 -8.74 20.09
CA LYS A 286 -8.60 -8.80 21.54
C LYS A 286 -8.53 -10.21 22.11
N LEU A 287 -8.56 -11.22 21.24
CA LEU A 287 -8.56 -12.63 21.61
C LEU A 287 -9.76 -13.07 22.49
N SER A 288 -10.85 -12.31 22.51
CA SER A 288 -12.07 -12.64 23.29
C SER A 288 -12.72 -13.93 22.78
N PRO A 289 -13.22 -14.81 23.68
CA PRO A 289 -13.97 -16.01 23.31
C PRO A 289 -15.31 -15.68 22.62
N ASP A 290 -15.86 -14.49 22.84
CA ASP A 290 -17.16 -14.08 22.30
C ASP A 290 -17.12 -13.70 20.82
N ALA A 291 -15.93 -13.59 20.22
CA ALA A 291 -15.76 -13.19 18.83
C ALA A 291 -16.61 -14.03 17.86
N ASN A 292 -16.56 -15.36 17.99
CA ASN A 292 -17.34 -16.26 17.14
C ASN A 292 -18.84 -16.13 17.40
N SER A 293 -19.25 -15.87 18.65
CA SER A 293 -20.65 -15.61 19.03
C SER A 293 -21.19 -14.34 18.36
N TYR A 294 -20.41 -13.25 18.39
CA TYR A 294 -20.78 -12.00 17.72
C TYR A 294 -20.87 -12.16 16.22
N PHE A 295 -19.90 -12.81 15.57
CA PHE A 295 -20.00 -13.15 14.16
C PHE A 295 -21.15 -14.10 13.83
N GLY A 296 -21.55 -14.95 14.77
CA GLY A 296 -22.71 -15.84 14.66
C GLY A 296 -24.05 -15.11 14.55
N LYS A 297 -24.12 -13.84 14.97
CA LYS A 297 -25.32 -12.99 14.84
C LYS A 297 -25.46 -12.35 13.46
N VAL A 298 -24.45 -12.45 12.61
CA VAL A 298 -24.51 -12.04 11.19
C VAL A 298 -25.35 -13.05 10.42
N ARG A 299 -26.45 -12.59 9.82
CA ARG A 299 -27.43 -13.46 9.13
C ARG A 299 -27.12 -13.69 7.66
N ARG A 300 -26.43 -12.74 7.02
CA ARG A 300 -26.03 -12.81 5.61
C ARG A 300 -24.57 -12.38 5.51
N ASN A 301 -23.71 -13.27 5.02
CA ASN A 301 -22.29 -12.99 4.90
C ASN A 301 -22.01 -12.07 3.70
N GLU A 302 -22.88 -12.09 2.69
CA GLU A 302 -22.78 -11.28 1.46
C GLU A 302 -22.96 -9.78 1.72
N ASP A 303 -23.45 -9.43 2.92
CA ASP A 303 -23.56 -8.04 3.37
C ASP A 303 -22.20 -7.48 3.86
N LEU A 304 -21.20 -8.34 4.08
CA LEU A 304 -19.89 -7.97 4.63
C LEU A 304 -18.83 -7.77 3.54
N ASN A 305 -17.81 -6.95 3.85
CA ASN A 305 -16.61 -6.84 3.02
C ASN A 305 -15.59 -7.96 3.33
N ASP A 306 -14.60 -8.12 2.46
CA ASP A 306 -13.59 -9.19 2.56
C ASP A 306 -12.79 -9.14 3.87
N ASP A 307 -12.47 -7.96 4.39
CA ASP A 307 -11.76 -7.82 5.66
C ASP A 307 -12.59 -8.38 6.84
N LEU A 308 -13.89 -8.03 6.92
CA LEU A 308 -14.79 -8.56 7.93
C LEU A 308 -15.01 -10.07 7.77
N LEU A 309 -15.10 -10.56 6.53
CA LEU A 309 -15.20 -12.00 6.25
C LEU A 309 -13.93 -12.76 6.63
N GLY A 310 -12.76 -12.16 6.40
CA GLY A 310 -11.48 -12.72 6.81
C GLY A 310 -11.37 -12.82 8.33
N TRP A 311 -11.79 -11.78 9.06
CA TRP A 311 -11.85 -11.84 10.53
C TRP A 311 -12.89 -12.84 11.04
N LYS A 312 -14.03 -12.97 10.37
CA LYS A 312 -15.02 -14.01 10.66
C LYS A 312 -14.45 -15.41 10.49
N ALA A 313 -13.75 -15.67 9.39
CA ALA A 313 -13.08 -16.93 9.14
C ALA A 313 -12.00 -17.23 10.19
N ARG A 314 -11.18 -16.25 10.57
CA ARG A 314 -10.17 -16.39 11.64
C ARG A 314 -10.79 -16.71 13.01
N ALA A 315 -11.87 -16.02 13.38
CA ALA A 315 -12.59 -16.29 14.62
C ALA A 315 -13.19 -17.70 14.64
N ALA A 316 -13.80 -18.12 13.53
CA ALA A 316 -14.36 -19.46 13.37
C ALA A 316 -13.28 -20.56 13.41
N LEU A 317 -12.13 -20.35 12.75
CA LEU A 317 -10.97 -21.25 12.80
C LEU A 317 -10.50 -21.47 14.24
N ARG A 318 -10.33 -20.39 15.00
CA ARG A 318 -9.91 -20.46 16.41
C ARG A 318 -10.92 -21.17 17.30
N ALA A 319 -12.21 -21.08 16.97
CA ALA A 319 -13.29 -21.74 17.68
C ALA A 319 -13.56 -23.19 17.21
N GLY A 320 -12.89 -23.65 16.15
CA GLY A 320 -13.14 -24.97 15.55
C GLY A 320 -14.47 -25.07 14.79
N ASP A 321 -15.12 -23.95 14.44
CA ASP A 321 -16.37 -23.93 13.67
C ASP A 321 -16.08 -23.98 12.16
N TRP A 322 -15.70 -25.16 11.68
CA TRP A 322 -15.36 -25.39 10.26
C TRP A 322 -16.49 -25.02 9.29
N LYS A 323 -17.76 -25.13 9.71
CA LYS A 323 -18.90 -24.72 8.88
C LYS A 323 -18.98 -23.21 8.73
N ALA A 324 -18.71 -22.44 9.79
CA ALA A 324 -18.61 -21.00 9.70
C ALA A 324 -17.39 -20.54 8.88
N VAL A 325 -16.25 -21.25 8.97
CA VAL A 325 -15.06 -21.00 8.12
C VAL A 325 -15.43 -21.09 6.64
N ARG A 326 -15.99 -22.23 6.20
CA ARG A 326 -16.38 -22.44 4.79
C ARG A 326 -17.36 -21.37 4.31
N ARG A 327 -18.42 -21.07 5.09
CA ARG A 327 -19.42 -20.06 4.72
C ARG A 327 -18.88 -18.64 4.66
N ALA A 328 -17.89 -18.29 5.49
CA ALA A 328 -17.26 -16.98 5.45
C ALA A 328 -16.40 -16.84 4.18
N ILE A 329 -15.59 -17.86 3.88
CA ILE A 329 -14.73 -17.87 2.69
C ILE A 329 -15.56 -17.92 1.40
N ASP A 330 -16.65 -18.68 1.36
CA ASP A 330 -17.50 -18.77 0.18
C ASP A 330 -18.21 -17.44 -0.16
N ALA A 331 -18.35 -16.53 0.82
CA ALA A 331 -18.93 -15.21 0.64
C ALA A 331 -17.90 -14.12 0.30
N MET A 332 -16.60 -14.42 0.32
CA MET A 332 -15.56 -13.46 -0.06
C MET A 332 -15.65 -13.11 -1.54
N GLY A 333 -15.35 -11.85 -1.84
CA GLY A 333 -15.18 -11.32 -3.19
C GLY A 333 -13.75 -11.57 -3.68
N PRO A 334 -13.00 -10.51 -4.06
CA PRO A 334 -11.65 -10.65 -4.60
C PRO A 334 -10.67 -11.44 -3.72
N GLU A 335 -10.76 -11.35 -2.39
CA GLU A 335 -9.84 -12.09 -1.51
C GLU A 335 -10.02 -13.61 -1.63
N ARG A 336 -11.15 -14.13 -2.12
CA ARG A 336 -11.42 -15.58 -2.18
C ARG A 336 -10.34 -16.37 -2.94
N THR A 337 -9.64 -15.74 -3.87
CA THR A 337 -8.55 -16.36 -4.66
C THR A 337 -7.20 -16.38 -3.94
N ASP A 338 -7.07 -15.75 -2.77
CA ASP A 338 -5.83 -15.80 -1.98
C ASP A 338 -5.55 -17.25 -1.51
N PRO A 339 -4.30 -17.76 -1.67
CA PRO A 339 -3.92 -19.11 -1.24
C PRO A 339 -4.28 -19.43 0.22
N THR A 340 -4.27 -18.43 1.11
CA THR A 340 -4.71 -18.55 2.50
C THR A 340 -6.13 -19.10 2.60
N TRP A 341 -7.06 -18.50 1.86
CA TRP A 341 -8.47 -18.83 1.96
C TRP A 341 -8.80 -20.10 1.18
N ALA A 342 -8.12 -20.35 0.06
CA ALA A 342 -8.22 -21.62 -0.66
C ALA A 342 -7.79 -22.81 0.22
N TYR A 343 -6.62 -22.72 0.87
CA TYR A 343 -6.14 -23.73 1.81
C TYR A 343 -7.12 -23.97 2.97
N TRP A 344 -7.54 -22.90 3.66
CA TRP A 344 -8.44 -23.05 4.80
C TRP A 344 -9.84 -23.52 4.42
N LYS A 345 -10.32 -23.21 3.20
CA LYS A 345 -11.56 -23.77 2.67
C LYS A 345 -11.43 -25.28 2.48
N ALA A 346 -10.35 -25.75 1.85
CA ALA A 346 -10.11 -27.19 1.69
C ALA A 346 -10.02 -27.90 3.04
N ARG A 347 -9.27 -27.35 3.99
CA ARG A 347 -9.18 -27.88 5.37
C ARG A 347 -10.53 -27.93 6.07
N ALA A 348 -11.36 -26.89 5.93
CA ALA A 348 -12.70 -26.86 6.50
C ALA A 348 -13.66 -27.90 5.89
N MET A 349 -13.53 -28.18 4.59
CA MET A 349 -14.28 -29.25 3.91
C MET A 349 -13.86 -30.63 4.44
N LEU A 350 -12.56 -30.86 4.58
CA LEU A 350 -12.00 -32.13 5.06
C LEU A 350 -12.29 -32.39 6.55
N ALA A 351 -12.31 -31.34 7.38
CA ALA A 351 -12.60 -31.46 8.81
C ALA A 351 -14.06 -31.82 9.13
N GLY A 352 -14.96 -31.74 8.14
CA GLY A 352 -16.34 -32.20 8.28
C GLY A 352 -16.47 -33.73 8.26
N ARG A 353 -17.66 -34.20 7.88
CA ARG A 353 -17.87 -35.59 7.45
C ARG A 353 -18.12 -35.58 5.94
N PRO A 354 -17.13 -35.22 5.12
CA PRO A 354 -17.34 -35.00 3.69
C PRO A 354 -17.75 -36.30 3.01
N ASN A 355 -18.60 -36.20 2.00
CA ASN A 355 -18.86 -37.31 1.09
C ASN A 355 -17.67 -37.48 0.10
N ALA A 356 -17.76 -38.43 -0.84
CA ALA A 356 -16.68 -38.67 -1.79
C ALA A 356 -16.40 -37.48 -2.73
N GLU A 357 -17.45 -36.76 -3.14
CA GLU A 357 -17.38 -35.58 -4.00
C GLU A 357 -16.71 -34.40 -3.28
N GLU A 358 -17.13 -34.11 -2.05
CA GLU A 358 -16.53 -33.04 -1.24
C GLU A 358 -15.05 -33.32 -0.92
N ARG A 359 -14.67 -34.59 -0.73
CA ARG A 359 -13.26 -34.96 -0.57
C ARG A 359 -12.46 -34.71 -1.85
N ALA A 360 -13.03 -35.03 -3.01
CA ALA A 360 -12.39 -34.78 -4.30
C ALA A 360 -12.25 -33.27 -4.57
N GLU A 361 -13.30 -32.48 -4.31
CA GLU A 361 -13.26 -31.02 -4.45
C GLU A 361 -12.21 -30.39 -3.53
N ALA A 362 -12.16 -30.80 -2.26
CA ALA A 362 -11.15 -30.28 -1.32
C ALA A 362 -9.72 -30.64 -1.74
N ARG A 363 -9.52 -31.86 -2.25
CA ARG A 363 -8.22 -32.28 -2.78
C ARG A 363 -7.81 -31.48 -4.00
N GLN A 364 -8.73 -31.27 -4.96
CA GLN A 364 -8.45 -30.45 -6.14
C GLN A 364 -8.07 -29.03 -5.72
N LEU A 365 -8.77 -28.44 -4.75
CA LEU A 365 -8.44 -27.10 -4.25
C LEU A 365 -7.04 -27.04 -3.63
N LEU A 366 -6.60 -28.07 -2.92
CA LEU A 366 -5.22 -28.17 -2.41
C LEU A 366 -4.22 -28.33 -3.56
N GLU A 367 -4.52 -29.15 -4.56
CA GLU A 367 -3.66 -29.32 -5.74
C GLU A 367 -3.52 -28.01 -6.54
N ASP A 368 -4.60 -27.26 -6.71
CA ASP A 368 -4.60 -25.94 -7.37
C ASP A 368 -3.85 -24.87 -6.56
N THR A 369 -3.84 -24.99 -5.24
CA THR A 369 -3.14 -24.08 -4.31
C THR A 369 -1.68 -24.48 -4.11
N ALA A 370 -1.31 -25.74 -4.39
CA ALA A 370 0.02 -26.25 -4.08
C ALA A 370 1.10 -25.52 -4.88
N GLY A 371 2.15 -25.08 -4.18
CA GLY A 371 3.20 -24.27 -4.77
C GLY A 371 4.30 -23.90 -3.78
N HIS A 372 5.29 -23.16 -4.26
CA HIS A 372 6.49 -22.82 -3.48
C HIS A 372 6.54 -21.33 -3.09
N GLY A 373 5.66 -20.50 -3.62
CA GLY A 373 5.72 -19.04 -3.55
C GLY A 373 5.24 -18.45 -2.22
N SER A 374 4.34 -19.14 -1.50
CA SER A 374 3.84 -18.68 -0.20
C SER A 374 3.74 -19.78 0.85
N PHE A 375 3.53 -19.38 2.11
CA PHE A 375 3.37 -20.30 3.24
C PHE A 375 2.21 -21.30 3.04
N TYR A 376 1.05 -20.84 2.58
CA TYR A 376 -0.12 -21.71 2.43
C TYR A 376 -0.03 -22.60 1.19
N GLU A 377 0.67 -22.17 0.15
CA GLU A 377 0.98 -23.03 -1.00
C GLU A 377 1.89 -24.20 -0.59
N GLN A 378 2.87 -23.94 0.29
CA GLN A 378 3.75 -24.95 0.86
C GLN A 378 3.01 -25.91 1.80
N LEU A 379 2.09 -25.40 2.63
CA LEU A 379 1.22 -26.27 3.42
C LEU A 379 0.32 -27.12 2.52
N ALA A 380 -0.22 -26.58 1.43
CA ALA A 380 -1.02 -27.34 0.49
C ALA A 380 -0.21 -28.49 -0.16
N LEU A 381 1.08 -28.28 -0.48
CA LEU A 381 1.98 -29.35 -0.92
C LEU A 381 2.09 -30.48 0.11
N GLU A 382 2.27 -30.14 1.39
CA GLU A 382 2.38 -31.14 2.46
C GLU A 382 1.08 -31.93 2.63
N GLU A 383 -0.08 -31.27 2.60
CA GLU A 383 -1.40 -31.92 2.73
C GLU A 383 -1.67 -32.95 1.62
N ILE A 384 -1.17 -32.71 0.40
CA ILE A 384 -1.28 -33.67 -0.72
C ILE A 384 -0.15 -34.71 -0.73
N GLY A 385 0.70 -34.74 0.31
CA GLY A 385 1.77 -35.72 0.50
C GLY A 385 3.07 -35.43 -0.25
N GLN A 386 3.22 -34.22 -0.79
CA GLN A 386 4.47 -33.78 -1.42
C GLN A 386 5.43 -33.17 -0.39
N ARG A 387 6.71 -33.07 -0.75
CA ARG A 387 7.73 -32.44 0.10
C ARG A 387 8.03 -31.03 -0.38
N ILE A 388 8.16 -30.10 0.55
CA ILE A 388 8.69 -28.77 0.26
C ILE A 388 10.17 -28.93 -0.14
N GLY A 389 10.50 -28.49 -1.35
CA GLY A 389 11.85 -28.46 -1.88
C GLY A 389 12.09 -27.15 -2.63
N VAL A 390 13.34 -26.90 -3.01
CA VAL A 390 13.71 -25.76 -3.85
C VAL A 390 13.42 -26.11 -5.31
N PRO A 391 12.54 -25.37 -6.00
CA PRO A 391 12.30 -25.54 -7.43
C PRO A 391 13.58 -25.39 -8.28
N PRO A 392 13.63 -25.99 -9.48
CA PRO A 392 14.75 -25.80 -10.39
C PRO A 392 14.96 -24.32 -10.73
N ALA A 393 16.24 -23.94 -10.88
CA ALA A 393 16.61 -22.59 -11.29
C ALA A 393 16.11 -22.29 -12.72
N PRO A 394 15.76 -21.02 -13.02
CA PRO A 394 15.38 -20.62 -14.37
C PRO A 394 16.56 -20.70 -15.34
N ALA A 395 16.26 -20.59 -16.64
CA ALA A 395 17.28 -20.48 -17.67
C ALA A 395 18.23 -19.29 -17.37
N PRO A 396 19.57 -19.46 -17.47
CA PRO A 396 20.52 -18.39 -17.20
C PRO A 396 20.27 -17.13 -18.05
N LEU A 397 20.70 -15.98 -17.54
CA LEU A 397 20.69 -14.72 -18.30
C LEU A 397 21.74 -14.76 -19.40
N THR A 398 21.37 -14.26 -20.58
CA THR A 398 22.26 -14.00 -21.70
C THR A 398 23.11 -12.74 -21.44
N ALA A 399 24.22 -12.61 -22.17
CA ALA A 399 25.05 -11.41 -22.09
C ALA A 399 24.31 -10.14 -22.54
N GLN A 400 23.39 -10.27 -23.51
CA GLN A 400 22.59 -9.15 -24.00
C GLN A 400 21.59 -8.66 -22.96
N GLU A 401 20.89 -9.57 -22.26
CA GLU A 401 19.96 -9.20 -21.18
C GLU A 401 20.70 -8.48 -20.04
N LYS A 402 21.86 -9.00 -19.60
CA LYS A 402 22.70 -8.32 -18.59
C LYS A 402 23.18 -6.95 -19.07
N ALA A 403 23.58 -6.83 -20.33
CA ALA A 403 24.02 -5.56 -20.90
C ALA A 403 22.89 -4.53 -20.97
N ALA A 404 21.67 -4.94 -21.31
CA ALA A 404 20.49 -4.07 -21.32
C ALA A 404 20.15 -3.54 -19.93
N ALA A 405 20.20 -4.39 -18.89
CA ALA A 405 20.02 -3.93 -17.50
C ALA A 405 21.11 -2.92 -17.09
N ARG A 406 22.37 -3.21 -17.43
CA ARG A 406 23.51 -2.33 -17.13
C ARG A 406 23.48 -1.00 -17.87
N SER A 407 22.84 -0.92 -19.04
CA SER A 407 22.71 0.33 -19.80
C SER A 407 21.45 1.13 -19.46
N ASN A 408 20.53 0.59 -18.64
CA ASN A 408 19.31 1.28 -18.27
C ASN A 408 19.63 2.53 -17.42
N PRO A 409 19.28 3.75 -17.89
CA PRO A 409 19.68 4.98 -17.21
C PRO A 409 19.00 5.16 -15.85
N SER A 410 17.77 4.68 -15.68
CA SER A 410 17.02 4.79 -14.43
C SER A 410 17.55 3.82 -13.36
N LEU A 411 17.92 2.59 -13.74
CA LEU A 411 18.59 1.66 -12.81
C LEU A 411 19.94 2.23 -12.35
N ASN A 412 20.73 2.79 -13.27
CA ASN A 412 22.02 3.39 -12.93
C ASN A 412 21.89 4.62 -12.03
N ARG A 413 20.96 5.56 -12.33
CA ARG A 413 20.68 6.69 -11.43
C ARG A 413 20.21 6.21 -10.05
N GLY A 414 19.39 5.16 -10.02
CA GLY A 414 18.91 4.55 -8.79
C GLY A 414 20.05 4.02 -7.92
N LEU A 415 20.96 3.23 -8.50
CA LEU A 415 22.14 2.71 -7.81
C LEU A 415 23.08 3.83 -7.36
N TYR A 416 23.31 4.84 -8.21
CA TYR A 416 24.15 5.98 -7.88
C TYR A 416 23.58 6.77 -6.69
N ALA A 417 22.29 7.10 -6.71
CA ALA A 417 21.62 7.77 -5.61
C ALA A 417 21.72 6.97 -4.29
N ILE A 418 21.56 5.64 -4.34
CA ILE A 418 21.76 4.79 -3.16
C ILE A 418 23.21 4.91 -2.64
N SER A 419 24.21 4.86 -3.52
CA SER A 419 25.62 4.90 -3.11
C SER A 419 26.04 6.20 -2.42
N ILE A 420 25.41 7.32 -2.75
CA ILE A 420 25.73 8.63 -2.14
C ILE A 420 24.86 8.97 -0.92
N GLY A 421 24.00 8.04 -0.47
CA GLY A 421 23.15 8.21 0.72
C GLY A 421 21.73 8.72 0.43
N LEU A 422 21.35 8.93 -0.84
CA LEU A 422 19.99 9.26 -1.28
C LEU A 422 19.16 8.00 -1.53
N ARG A 423 19.14 7.08 -0.56
CA ARG A 423 18.54 5.75 -0.73
C ARG A 423 17.05 5.80 -1.11
N SER A 424 16.26 6.70 -0.51
CA SER A 424 14.83 6.82 -0.84
C SER A 424 14.60 7.20 -2.30
N GLU A 425 15.40 8.12 -2.81
CA GLU A 425 15.37 8.60 -4.19
C GLU A 425 15.83 7.51 -5.14
N GLY A 426 16.89 6.79 -4.80
CA GLY A 426 17.38 5.70 -5.62
C GLY A 426 16.43 4.51 -5.70
N VAL A 427 15.74 4.18 -4.61
CA VAL A 427 14.67 3.16 -4.61
C VAL A 427 13.48 3.59 -5.49
N ARG A 428 13.12 4.87 -5.51
CA ARG A 428 12.05 5.39 -6.40
C ARG A 428 12.44 5.29 -7.87
N GLU A 429 13.66 5.69 -8.23
CA GLU A 429 14.21 5.55 -9.60
C GLU A 429 14.23 4.08 -10.05
N TRP A 430 14.68 3.19 -9.17
CA TRP A 430 14.69 1.75 -9.43
C TRP A 430 13.28 1.22 -9.68
N ASN A 431 12.36 1.47 -8.76
CA ASN A 431 10.98 1.00 -8.88
C ASN A 431 10.27 1.60 -10.07
N TYR A 432 10.56 2.85 -10.42
CA TYR A 432 10.05 3.45 -11.64
C TYR A 432 10.48 2.66 -12.87
N ALA A 433 11.78 2.38 -13.00
CA ALA A 433 12.32 1.60 -14.12
C ALA A 433 11.68 0.21 -14.23
N THR A 434 11.61 -0.52 -13.11
CA THR A 434 11.15 -1.91 -13.11
C THR A 434 9.63 -2.06 -13.17
N ASN A 435 8.88 -1.07 -12.67
CA ASN A 435 7.45 -1.26 -12.38
C ASN A 435 6.52 -0.31 -13.13
N LEU A 436 6.96 0.92 -13.43
CA LEU A 436 6.04 2.02 -13.75
C LEU A 436 6.43 2.84 -15.00
N HIS A 437 7.65 2.66 -15.53
CA HIS A 437 8.12 3.45 -16.68
C HIS A 437 7.33 3.13 -17.95
N GLN A 438 7.05 1.84 -18.16
CA GLN A 438 6.21 1.34 -19.25
C GLN A 438 4.95 0.67 -18.69
N PRO A 439 3.82 0.68 -19.42
CA PRO A 439 2.62 -0.03 -19.00
C PRO A 439 2.90 -1.51 -18.75
N GLY A 440 2.59 -1.99 -17.54
CA GLY A 440 2.85 -3.38 -17.13
C GLY A 440 4.23 -3.61 -16.48
N GLY A 441 5.15 -2.64 -16.53
CA GLY A 441 6.51 -2.78 -16.02
C GLY A 441 7.42 -3.61 -16.92
N MET A 442 8.62 -3.93 -16.43
CA MET A 442 9.54 -4.85 -17.07
C MET A 442 8.96 -6.28 -17.13
N ASP A 443 9.29 -7.02 -18.18
CA ASP A 443 8.93 -8.44 -18.26
C ASP A 443 9.79 -9.31 -17.33
N ASP A 444 9.47 -10.60 -17.21
CA ASP A 444 10.17 -11.50 -16.27
C ASP A 444 11.68 -11.62 -16.55
N ARG A 445 12.11 -11.55 -17.82
CA ARG A 445 13.54 -11.66 -18.18
C ARG A 445 14.27 -10.35 -17.89
N GLU A 446 13.64 -9.22 -18.18
CA GLU A 446 14.13 -7.89 -17.82
C GLU A 446 14.22 -7.73 -16.29
N LEU A 447 13.20 -8.15 -15.53
CA LEU A 447 13.21 -8.16 -14.07
C LEU A 447 14.32 -9.07 -13.52
N TYR A 448 14.52 -10.26 -14.10
CA TYR A 448 15.59 -11.16 -13.70
C TYR A 448 16.97 -10.54 -13.92
N ALA A 449 17.19 -9.84 -15.04
CA ALA A 449 18.43 -9.13 -15.33
C ALA A 449 18.64 -7.90 -14.42
N ALA A 450 17.58 -7.14 -14.13
CA ALA A 450 17.64 -6.02 -13.20
C ALA A 450 17.93 -6.49 -11.76
N ALA A 451 17.30 -7.59 -11.32
CA ALA A 451 17.60 -8.22 -10.04
C ALA A 451 19.06 -8.66 -9.97
N ASP A 452 19.56 -9.38 -10.99
CA ASP A 452 20.96 -9.79 -11.11
C ASP A 452 21.92 -8.61 -10.97
N LEU A 453 21.66 -7.48 -11.66
CA LEU A 453 22.42 -6.25 -11.50
C LEU A 453 22.41 -5.72 -10.05
N ALA A 454 21.26 -5.69 -9.38
CA ALA A 454 21.19 -5.27 -7.97
C ALA A 454 21.96 -6.22 -7.04
N CYS A 455 21.90 -7.53 -7.29
CA CYS A 455 22.65 -8.52 -6.53
C CYS A 455 24.17 -8.35 -6.74
N GLU A 456 24.62 -8.15 -7.98
CA GLU A 456 26.03 -7.84 -8.33
C GLU A 456 26.53 -6.59 -7.61
N ARG A 457 25.66 -5.60 -7.40
CA ARG A 457 25.96 -4.35 -6.67
C ARG A 457 25.69 -4.42 -5.17
N GLN A 458 25.34 -5.60 -4.65
CA GLN A 458 25.04 -5.83 -3.23
C GLN A 458 23.92 -4.93 -2.67
N VAL A 459 23.01 -4.48 -3.55
CA VAL A 459 21.79 -3.76 -3.15
C VAL A 459 20.69 -4.79 -2.93
N TRP A 460 20.84 -5.56 -1.85
CA TRP A 460 20.06 -6.78 -1.59
C TRP A 460 18.56 -6.55 -1.53
N ASP A 461 18.12 -5.41 -0.99
CA ASP A 461 16.69 -5.06 -0.95
C ASP A 461 16.09 -4.87 -2.36
N ARG A 462 16.88 -4.39 -3.33
CA ARG A 462 16.44 -4.26 -4.73
C ARG A 462 16.56 -5.57 -5.49
N CYS A 463 17.60 -6.37 -5.21
CA CYS A 463 17.77 -7.74 -5.72
C CYS A 463 16.53 -8.59 -5.39
N ILE A 464 16.18 -8.69 -4.11
CA ILE A 464 15.03 -9.45 -3.62
C ILE A 464 13.73 -8.88 -4.19
N ASN A 465 13.49 -7.58 -4.00
CA ASN A 465 12.23 -6.96 -4.41
C ASN A 465 11.96 -7.06 -5.92
N THR A 466 13.00 -7.03 -6.76
CA THR A 466 12.84 -7.16 -8.22
C THR A 466 12.64 -8.63 -8.60
N SER A 467 13.36 -9.56 -7.98
CA SER A 467 13.23 -11.00 -8.23
C SER A 467 11.88 -11.56 -7.77
N GLU A 468 11.29 -11.03 -6.71
CA GLU A 468 9.94 -11.41 -6.25
C GLU A 468 8.83 -11.05 -7.25
N ARG A 469 9.10 -10.15 -8.19
CA ARG A 469 8.11 -9.69 -9.18
C ARG A 469 8.03 -10.55 -10.43
N THR A 470 8.98 -11.47 -10.64
CA THR A 470 8.90 -12.43 -11.74
C THR A 470 7.71 -13.37 -11.53
N LYS A 471 6.93 -13.63 -12.58
CA LYS A 471 5.67 -14.36 -12.50
C LYS A 471 5.78 -15.81 -12.96
N THR A 472 6.48 -16.05 -14.07
CA THR A 472 6.54 -17.36 -14.73
C THR A 472 7.63 -18.28 -14.17
N PHE A 473 8.63 -17.71 -13.49
CA PHE A 473 9.69 -18.44 -12.81
C PHE A 473 10.18 -17.67 -11.58
N ALA A 474 10.98 -18.33 -10.75
CA ALA A 474 11.64 -17.73 -9.60
C ALA A 474 13.09 -18.20 -9.51
N ASP A 475 14.04 -17.28 -9.31
CA ASP A 475 15.38 -17.62 -8.87
C ASP A 475 15.48 -17.50 -7.34
N TRP A 476 15.50 -18.65 -6.66
CA TRP A 476 15.56 -18.72 -5.21
C TRP A 476 16.86 -18.16 -4.63
N LYS A 477 17.96 -18.14 -5.40
CA LYS A 477 19.22 -17.51 -4.96
C LYS A 477 19.12 -15.99 -4.91
N GLN A 478 18.28 -15.39 -5.76
CA GLN A 478 18.02 -13.94 -5.75
C GLN A 478 16.95 -13.54 -4.74
N ARG A 479 15.90 -14.36 -4.55
CA ARG A 479 14.84 -14.09 -3.57
C ARG A 479 15.32 -14.30 -2.12
N PHE A 480 16.23 -15.25 -1.91
CA PHE A 480 16.78 -15.59 -0.59
C PHE A 480 18.32 -15.58 -0.62
N PRO A 481 18.96 -14.43 -0.88
CA PRO A 481 20.40 -14.34 -0.94
C PRO A 481 21.02 -14.50 0.46
N MET A 482 22.23 -15.06 0.52
CA MET A 482 22.97 -15.29 1.77
C MET A 482 24.29 -14.49 1.80
N PRO A 483 24.26 -13.14 1.76
CA PRO A 483 25.48 -12.32 1.59
C PRO A 483 26.47 -12.40 2.76
N TYR A 484 26.03 -12.85 3.93
CA TYR A 484 26.84 -13.01 5.14
C TYR A 484 26.93 -14.47 5.58
N HIS A 485 26.80 -15.42 4.64
CA HIS A 485 26.78 -16.86 4.92
C HIS A 485 27.85 -17.28 5.93
N ASP A 486 29.13 -16.98 5.65
CA ASP A 486 30.27 -17.40 6.46
C ASP A 486 30.40 -16.65 7.80
N THR A 487 29.64 -15.57 8.00
CA THR A 487 29.61 -14.82 9.26
C THR A 487 28.44 -15.24 10.15
N VAL A 488 27.36 -15.76 9.56
CA VAL A 488 26.12 -16.11 10.26
C VAL A 488 26.07 -17.59 10.65
N LEU A 489 26.56 -18.48 9.80
CA LEU A 489 26.67 -19.93 10.03
C LEU A 489 28.07 -20.28 10.54
#